data_AF-A0A954KJG8-F1
#
_entry.id   AF-A0A954KJG8-F1
#
_cell.length_a   1.000
_cell.length_b   1.000
_cell.length_c   1.000
_cell.angle_alpha   90.00
_cell.angle_beta   90.00
_cell.angle_gamma   90.00
#
_symmetry.space_group_name_H-M   'P 1'
#
loop_
_entity.id
_entity.type
_entity.pdbx_description
1 polymer ?
#
loop_
_entity_poly.entity_id
_entity_poly.type
_entity_poly.pdbx_seq_one_letter_code
_entity_poly.pdbx_strand_id
1 'polypeptide(L)'
;STLLSRLSRATPEIADYPFTTKYPHLGAVRVGYQQQFVLADIPGLIEGAHAGVGLGHEFLKHVQRTRVLVHLIEPNPADQSDPTENYRQIREEMRLFDPSLVERPELVVVSKCELPDAQVCAELFTEETGIPVRQISSATGAGLPDLIKDVMQLLEEERAAAAAREAVENSEALD
;
A
#
# COMPACT_ATOMS: atom_id res chain seq x y z
N SER A 1 -2.99 8.73 -7.55
CA SER A 1 -2.57 8.82 -8.97
C SER A 1 -1.19 9.45 -9.17
N THR A 2 -0.83 10.55 -8.49
CA THR A 2 0.47 11.24 -8.69
C THR A 2 1.70 10.38 -8.39
N LEU A 3 1.67 9.60 -7.29
CA LEU A 3 2.77 8.70 -6.93
C LEU A 3 2.98 7.62 -7.99
N LEU A 4 1.90 6.94 -8.40
CA LEU A 4 1.94 5.91 -9.42
C LEU A 4 2.53 6.43 -10.74
N SER A 5 2.05 7.59 -11.20
CA SER A 5 2.56 8.22 -12.43
C SER A 5 4.04 8.61 -12.33
N ARG A 6 4.53 8.92 -11.12
CA ARG A 6 5.93 9.28 -10.89
C ARG A 6 6.85 8.06 -10.82
N LEU A 7 6.38 6.97 -10.22
CA LEU A 7 7.16 5.76 -9.96
C LEU A 7 7.15 4.77 -11.13
N SER A 8 6.06 4.71 -11.88
CA SER A 8 5.90 3.75 -12.96
C SER A 8 6.36 4.31 -14.30
N ARG A 9 6.81 3.43 -15.19
CA ARG A 9 7.00 3.77 -16.61
C ARG A 9 5.68 3.75 -17.41
N ALA A 10 4.54 3.69 -16.72
CA ALA A 10 3.29 3.26 -17.34
C ALA A 10 2.59 4.41 -18.07
N THR A 11 2.41 4.25 -19.39
CA THR A 11 1.07 4.37 -19.96
C THR A 11 0.15 3.44 -19.17
N PRO A 12 -0.91 3.94 -18.52
CA PRO A 12 -1.80 3.10 -17.71
C PRO A 12 -2.35 1.96 -18.55
N GLU A 13 -2.00 0.72 -18.24
CA GLU A 13 -2.66 -0.45 -18.82
C GLU A 13 -3.90 -0.75 -17.99
N ILE A 14 -5.07 -0.66 -18.64
CA ILE A 14 -6.31 -1.15 -18.07
C ILE A 14 -6.19 -2.67 -18.08
N ALA A 15 -5.90 -3.27 -16.93
CA ALA A 15 -5.94 -4.72 -16.81
C ALA A 15 -7.40 -5.18 -16.81
N ASP A 16 -7.80 -5.97 -17.81
CA ASP A 16 -9.12 -6.58 -17.92
C ASP A 16 -9.33 -7.63 -16.82
N TYR A 17 -9.64 -7.16 -15.61
CA TYR A 17 -10.13 -8.02 -14.54
C TYR A 17 -11.64 -8.26 -14.76
N PRO A 18 -12.12 -9.53 -14.74
CA PRO A 18 -13.45 -9.89 -15.26
C PRO A 18 -14.66 -9.32 -14.50
N PHE A 19 -14.47 -8.45 -13.50
CA PHE A 19 -15.52 -8.10 -12.53
C PHE A 19 -15.56 -6.61 -12.13
N THR A 20 -14.86 -5.69 -12.79
CA THR A 20 -14.72 -4.30 -12.29
C THR A 20 -15.44 -3.24 -13.14
N THR A 21 -16.17 -2.34 -12.48
CA THR A 21 -16.75 -1.11 -13.11
C THR A 21 -15.87 0.14 -12.93
N LYS A 22 -14.86 0.10 -12.05
CA LYS A 22 -13.74 1.06 -11.96
C LYS A 22 -12.45 0.26 -11.71
N TYR A 23 -11.46 0.44 -12.57
CA TYR A 23 -10.18 -0.27 -12.51
C TYR A 23 -9.19 0.48 -11.60
N PRO A 24 -8.45 -0.20 -10.70
CA PRO A 24 -7.32 0.44 -10.04
C PRO A 24 -6.29 0.84 -11.10
N HIS A 25 -5.65 1.99 -10.90
CA HIS A 25 -4.58 2.37 -11.82
C HIS A 25 -3.35 1.50 -11.51
N LEU A 26 -2.82 0.83 -12.53
CA LEU A 26 -1.66 -0.05 -12.41
C LEU A 26 -0.45 0.57 -13.08
N GLY A 27 0.73 0.25 -12.55
CA GLY A 27 1.99 0.70 -13.14
C GLY A 27 3.15 -0.19 -12.75
N ALA A 28 3.94 -0.60 -13.74
CA ALA A 28 5.18 -1.33 -13.52
C ALA A 28 6.29 -0.38 -13.03
N VAL A 29 6.85 -0.69 -11.86
CA VAL A 29 7.97 0.02 -11.24
C VAL A 29 9.23 -0.82 -11.41
N ARG A 30 10.31 -0.20 -11.92
CA ARG A 30 11.61 -0.86 -12.08
C ARG A 30 12.57 -0.37 -11.00
N VAL A 31 13.19 -1.30 -10.28
CA VAL A 31 14.15 -1.02 -9.21
C VAL A 31 15.59 -1.18 -9.71
N GLY A 32 15.80 -2.13 -10.63
CA GLY A 32 17.09 -2.41 -11.26
C GLY A 32 16.90 -3.08 -12.62
N TYR A 33 17.95 -3.75 -13.12
CA TYR A 33 17.89 -4.43 -14.42
C TYR A 33 16.95 -5.64 -14.44
N GLN A 34 16.86 -6.39 -13.34
CA GLN A 34 16.05 -7.61 -13.24
C GLN A 34 14.90 -7.51 -12.23
N GLN A 35 14.90 -6.48 -11.38
CA GLN A 35 13.91 -6.30 -10.33
C GLN A 35 12.83 -5.31 -10.77
N GLN A 36 11.58 -5.79 -10.79
CA GLN A 36 10.39 -5.00 -11.06
C GLN A 36 9.21 -5.52 -10.24
N PHE A 37 8.26 -4.64 -9.97
CA PHE A 37 6.97 -4.98 -9.37
C PHE A 37 5.84 -4.15 -9.99
N VAL A 38 4.60 -4.61 -9.80
CA VAL A 38 3.40 -3.87 -10.19
C VAL A 38 2.89 -3.11 -8.98
N LEU A 39 2.72 -1.80 -9.12
CA LEU A 39 2.07 -0.95 -8.14
C LEU A 39 0.63 -0.72 -8.57
N ALA A 40 -0.30 -0.90 -7.64
CA ALA A 40 -1.71 -0.57 -7.81
C ALA A 40 -2.06 0.63 -6.94
N ASP A 41 -2.61 1.68 -7.54
CA ASP A 41 -3.16 2.83 -6.83
C ASP A 41 -4.61 2.53 -6.45
N ILE A 42 -4.83 2.37 -5.15
CA ILE A 42 -6.14 2.07 -4.57
C ILE A 42 -6.61 3.37 -3.91
N PRO A 43 -7.61 4.07 -4.49
CA PRO A 43 -8.19 5.26 -3.88
C PRO A 43 -8.67 4.95 -2.45
N GLY A 44 -8.57 5.94 -1.57
CA GLY A 44 -9.00 5.82 -0.17
C GLY A 44 -10.39 5.18 -0.05
N LEU A 45 -10.52 4.25 0.90
CA LEU A 45 -11.77 3.58 1.19
C LEU A 45 -12.77 4.61 1.72
N ILE A 46 -13.94 4.68 1.11
CA ILE A 46 -15.08 5.40 1.69
C ILE A 46 -15.65 4.58 2.84
N GLU A 47 -16.18 5.27 3.85
CA GLU A 47 -16.84 4.67 5.01
C GLU A 47 -17.90 3.64 4.59
N GLY A 48 -17.86 2.43 5.18
CA GLY A 48 -18.79 1.34 4.87
C GLY A 48 -18.36 0.42 3.72
N ALA A 49 -17.09 0.46 3.31
CA ALA A 49 -16.52 -0.42 2.28
C ALA A 49 -16.66 -1.92 2.60
N HIS A 50 -16.48 -2.30 3.86
CA HIS A 50 -16.60 -3.69 4.34
C HIS A 50 -18.03 -4.25 4.23
N ALA A 51 -19.05 -3.40 4.33
CA ALA A 51 -20.47 -3.80 4.41
C ALA A 51 -21.08 -4.27 3.07
N GLY A 52 -20.28 -4.35 2.00
CA GLY A 52 -20.73 -4.85 0.70
C GLY A 52 -21.58 -3.86 -0.12
N VAL A 53 -21.70 -2.61 0.34
CA VAL A 53 -22.45 -1.56 -0.35
C VAL A 53 -21.49 -0.63 -1.08
N GLY A 54 -21.49 -0.68 -2.41
CA GLY A 54 -20.83 0.31 -3.25
C GLY A 54 -19.36 0.01 -3.60
N LEU A 55 -18.63 1.07 -3.94
CA LEU A 55 -17.31 1.01 -4.57
C LEU A 55 -16.21 0.46 -3.64
N GLY A 56 -16.35 0.64 -2.31
CA GLY A 56 -15.34 0.27 -1.33
C GLY A 56 -15.08 -1.25 -1.24
N HIS A 57 -16.12 -2.08 -1.35
CA HIS A 57 -16.00 -3.54 -1.30
C HIS A 57 -15.19 -4.09 -2.48
N GLU A 58 -15.40 -3.54 -3.68
CA GLU A 58 -14.62 -3.92 -4.85
C GLU A 58 -13.14 -3.47 -4.71
N PHE A 59 -12.86 -2.32 -4.10
CA PHE A 59 -11.48 -1.93 -3.79
C PHE A 59 -10.78 -2.91 -2.84
N LEU A 60 -11.47 -3.36 -1.78
CA LEU A 60 -10.92 -4.33 -0.83
C LEU A 60 -10.59 -5.69 -1.48
N LYS A 61 -11.38 -6.12 -2.48
CA LYS A 61 -11.02 -7.29 -3.33
C LYS A 61 -9.74 -7.10 -4.14
N HIS A 62 -9.38 -5.86 -4.49
CA HIS A 62 -8.10 -5.57 -5.13
C HIS A 62 -6.96 -5.58 -4.11
N VAL A 63 -7.20 -5.02 -2.91
CA VAL A 63 -6.25 -5.09 -1.80
C VAL A 63 -5.89 -6.55 -1.50
N GLN A 64 -6.84 -7.49 -1.51
CA GLN A 64 -6.58 -8.93 -1.35
C GLN A 64 -5.55 -9.52 -2.32
N ARG A 65 -5.35 -8.93 -3.49
CA ARG A 65 -4.40 -9.43 -4.50
C ARG A 65 -3.00 -8.82 -4.37
N THR A 66 -2.79 -7.89 -3.45
CA THR A 66 -1.45 -7.34 -3.19
C THR A 66 -0.64 -8.29 -2.30
N ARG A 67 0.64 -8.01 -2.09
CA ARG A 67 1.48 -8.75 -1.13
C ARG A 67 2.06 -7.84 -0.06
N VAL A 68 2.30 -6.59 -0.43
CA VAL A 68 2.81 -5.52 0.44
C VAL A 68 1.87 -4.33 0.28
N LEU A 69 1.60 -3.63 1.38
CA LEU A 69 0.83 -2.40 1.42
C LEU A 69 1.76 -1.19 1.57
N VAL A 70 1.42 -0.10 0.90
CA VAL A 70 2.04 1.21 1.15
C VAL A 70 0.93 2.15 1.56
N HIS A 71 0.90 2.51 2.84
CA HIS A 71 -0.10 3.37 3.41
C HIS A 71 0.40 4.82 3.37
N LEU A 72 -0.20 5.60 2.48
CA LEU A 72 0.15 7.01 2.31
C LEU A 72 -0.64 7.88 3.29
N ILE A 73 0.07 8.59 4.13
CA ILE A 73 -0.47 9.58 5.06
C ILE A 73 -0.26 10.96 4.47
N GLU A 74 -1.29 11.80 4.46
CA GLU A 74 -1.16 13.22 4.13
C GLU A 74 -1.06 14.03 5.43
N PRO A 75 0.01 14.82 5.65
CA PRO A 75 0.20 15.51 6.92
C PRO A 75 -0.80 16.65 7.15
N ASN A 76 -1.36 17.21 6.08
CA ASN A 76 -2.36 18.26 6.14
C ASN A 76 -3.43 18.00 5.07
N PRO A 77 -4.40 17.10 5.35
CA PRO A 77 -5.46 16.76 4.41
C PRO A 77 -6.29 17.98 4.01
N ALA A 78 -6.58 18.13 2.72
CA ALA A 78 -7.31 19.30 2.20
C ALA A 78 -8.74 19.44 2.76
N ASP A 79 -9.35 18.34 3.21
CA ASP A 79 -10.66 18.28 3.84
C ASP A 79 -10.61 18.49 5.36
N GLN A 80 -9.42 18.76 5.93
CA GLN A 80 -9.17 18.96 7.36
C GLN A 80 -9.49 17.73 8.21
N SER A 81 -9.54 16.54 7.60
CA SER A 81 -9.63 15.28 8.33
C SER A 81 -8.38 15.02 9.18
N ASP A 82 -8.55 14.27 10.27
CA ASP A 82 -7.43 13.86 11.12
C ASP A 82 -6.66 12.70 10.45
N PRO A 83 -5.34 12.84 10.18
CA PRO A 83 -4.58 11.81 9.49
C PRO A 83 -4.56 10.47 10.24
N THR A 84 -4.51 10.51 11.57
CA THR A 84 -4.45 9.30 12.41
C THR A 84 -5.78 8.57 12.39
N GLU A 85 -6.90 9.28 12.48
CA GLU A 85 -8.23 8.69 12.34
C GLU A 85 -8.44 8.08 10.95
N ASN A 86 -8.01 8.77 9.89
CA ASN A 86 -8.07 8.23 8.53
C ASN A 86 -7.30 6.91 8.39
N TYR A 87 -6.09 6.84 8.96
CA TYR A 87 -5.27 5.63 8.98
C TYR A 87 -5.99 4.48 9.70
N ARG A 88 -6.51 4.75 10.91
CA ARG A 88 -7.22 3.76 11.72
C ARG A 88 -8.49 3.28 11.04
N GLN A 89 -9.26 4.19 10.42
CA GLN A 89 -10.47 3.86 9.69
C GLN A 89 -10.18 2.93 8.50
N ILE A 90 -9.16 3.24 7.68
CA ILE A 90 -8.76 2.38 6.56
C ILE A 90 -8.36 0.98 7.06
N ARG A 91 -7.60 0.91 8.16
CA ARG A 91 -7.20 -0.37 8.77
C ARG A 91 -8.39 -1.15 9.32
N GLU A 92 -9.34 -0.48 9.95
CA GLU A 92 -10.55 -1.10 10.48
C GLU A 92 -11.42 -1.66 9.35
N GLU A 93 -11.62 -0.90 8.27
CA GLU A 93 -12.34 -1.37 7.07
C GLU A 93 -11.68 -2.61 6.44
N MET A 94 -10.33 -2.63 6.34
CA MET A 94 -9.59 -3.81 5.90
C MET A 94 -9.82 -5.00 6.84
N ARG A 95 -9.72 -4.78 8.16
CA ARG A 95 -9.90 -5.82 9.19
C ARG A 95 -11.30 -6.42 9.19
N LEU A 96 -12.32 -5.57 9.05
CA LEU A 96 -13.74 -5.98 9.01
C LEU A 96 -14.06 -6.79 7.76
N PHE A 97 -13.39 -6.50 6.65
CA PHE A 97 -13.56 -7.25 5.41
C PHE A 97 -12.80 -8.58 5.43
N ASP A 98 -11.53 -8.57 5.82
CA ASP A 98 -10.69 -9.75 5.92
C ASP A 98 -9.52 -9.48 6.90
N PRO A 99 -9.53 -10.11 8.10
CA PRO A 99 -8.49 -9.88 9.12
C PRO A 99 -7.07 -10.14 8.62
N SER A 100 -6.88 -11.02 7.63
CA SER A 100 -5.54 -11.29 7.08
C SER A 100 -4.94 -10.09 6.33
N LEU A 101 -5.75 -9.11 5.92
CA LEU A 101 -5.26 -7.93 5.21
C LEU A 101 -4.41 -7.02 6.11
N VAL A 102 -4.79 -6.88 7.38
CA VAL A 102 -4.08 -6.01 8.33
C VAL A 102 -2.80 -6.65 8.88
N GLU A 103 -2.60 -7.94 8.63
CA GLU A 103 -1.39 -8.71 8.94
C GLU A 103 -0.34 -8.62 7.83
N ARG A 104 -0.70 -8.10 6.66
CA ARG A 104 0.23 -7.98 5.53
C ARG A 104 1.36 -7.01 5.86
N PRO A 105 2.57 -7.24 5.32
CA PRO A 105 3.65 -6.27 5.41
C PRO A 105 3.18 -4.89 4.89
N GLU A 106 3.30 -3.87 5.74
CA GLU A 106 2.85 -2.50 5.47
C GLU A 106 4.02 -1.53 5.65
N LEU A 107 4.19 -0.63 4.69
CA LEU A 107 5.00 0.58 4.84
C LEU A 107 4.10 1.77 5.05
N VAL A 108 4.14 2.35 6.24
CA VAL A 108 3.50 3.64 6.52
C VAL A 108 4.44 4.77 6.07
N VAL A 109 3.90 5.68 5.25
CA VAL A 109 4.70 6.72 4.60
C VAL A 109 3.95 8.05 4.62
N VAL A 110 4.58 9.09 5.15
CA VAL A 110 4.08 10.46 5.06
C VAL A 110 4.43 11.03 3.68
N SER A 111 3.39 11.44 2.96
CA SER A 111 3.49 12.10 1.67
C SER A 111 3.66 13.62 1.82
N LYS A 112 4.00 14.30 0.71
CA LYS A 112 4.19 15.76 0.67
C LYS A 112 5.23 16.26 1.69
N CYS A 113 6.39 15.61 1.74
CA CYS A 113 7.45 15.94 2.70
C CYS A 113 8.02 17.36 2.57
N GLU A 114 7.71 18.07 1.48
CA GLU A 114 7.99 19.49 1.31
C GLU A 114 7.16 20.40 2.23
N LEU A 115 6.10 19.87 2.86
CA LEU A 115 5.25 20.62 3.78
C LEU A 115 5.88 20.70 5.18
N PRO A 116 5.76 21.84 5.89
CA PRO A 116 6.33 22.01 7.23
C PRO A 116 5.86 20.95 8.24
N ASP A 117 4.61 20.50 8.13
CA ASP A 117 3.98 19.58 9.08
C ASP A 117 4.38 18.11 8.84
N ALA A 118 5.11 17.81 7.76
CA ALA A 118 5.45 16.42 7.40
C ALA A 118 6.35 15.73 8.43
N GLN A 119 7.29 16.47 9.03
CA GLN A 119 8.19 15.92 10.05
C GLN A 119 7.42 15.53 11.32
N VAL A 120 6.56 16.44 11.81
CA VAL A 120 5.74 16.22 13.00
C VAL A 120 4.78 15.05 12.77
N CYS A 121 4.17 14.96 11.58
CA CYS A 121 3.32 13.84 11.23
C CYS A 121 4.09 12.51 11.20
N ALA A 122 5.31 12.49 10.65
CA ALA A 122 6.14 11.28 10.63
C ALA A 122 6.53 10.80 12.04
N GLU A 123 6.82 11.73 12.95
CA GLU A 123 7.09 11.42 14.37
C GLU A 123 5.85 10.83 15.04
N LEU A 124 4.69 11.46 14.88
CA LEU A 124 3.41 10.95 15.39
C LEU A 124 3.12 9.53 14.92
N PHE A 125 3.29 9.24 13.62
CA PHE A 125 3.03 7.90 13.09
C PHE A 125 4.13 6.90 13.46
N THR A 126 5.35 7.36 13.74
CA THR A 126 6.39 6.49 14.29
C THR A 126 6.01 6.03 15.70
N GLU A 127 5.41 6.91 16.51
CA GLU A 127 4.87 6.56 17.83
C GLU A 127 3.65 5.63 17.72
N GLU A 128 2.71 5.92 16.80
CA GLU A 128 1.50 5.12 16.60
C GLU A 128 1.81 3.69 16.11
N THR A 129 2.78 3.54 15.21
CA THR A 129 3.09 2.25 14.57
C THR A 129 4.23 1.49 15.23
N GLY A 130 5.05 2.16 16.03
CA GLY A 130 6.27 1.61 16.63
C GLY A 130 7.40 1.37 15.62
N ILE A 131 7.29 1.85 14.38
CA ILE A 131 8.28 1.65 13.30
C ILE A 131 8.61 3.03 12.68
N PRO A 132 9.89 3.30 12.34
CA PRO A 132 10.26 4.56 11.69
C PRO A 132 9.48 4.80 10.39
N VAL A 133 8.78 5.94 10.33
CA VAL A 133 7.95 6.32 9.19
C VAL A 133 8.74 7.15 8.19
N ARG A 134 8.70 6.75 6.93
CA ARG A 134 9.37 7.48 5.85
C ARG A 134 8.56 8.69 5.42
N GLN A 135 9.29 9.67 4.88
CA GLN A 135 8.72 10.82 4.23
C GLN A 135 9.06 10.79 2.74
N ILE A 136 8.08 11.10 1.90
CA ILE A 136 8.25 11.18 0.46
C ILE A 136 7.59 12.42 -0.13
N SER A 137 8.02 12.77 -1.33
CA SER A 137 7.31 13.73 -2.17
C SER A 137 7.17 13.17 -3.59
N SER A 138 5.92 13.00 -4.02
CA SER A 138 5.64 12.67 -5.43
C SER A 138 5.95 13.84 -6.37
N ALA A 139 5.87 15.08 -5.86
CA ALA A 139 6.11 16.29 -6.64
C ALA A 139 7.61 16.51 -6.89
N THR A 140 8.43 16.45 -5.83
CA THR A 140 9.87 16.70 -5.94
C THR A 140 10.66 15.43 -6.29
N GLY A 141 10.14 14.25 -5.93
CA GLY A 141 10.83 12.97 -6.04
C GLY A 141 11.63 12.60 -4.79
N ALA A 142 11.62 13.42 -3.75
CA ALA A 142 12.29 13.12 -2.49
C ALA A 142 11.75 11.82 -1.87
N GLY A 143 12.65 11.00 -1.32
CA GLY A 143 12.34 9.73 -0.66
C GLY A 143 11.85 8.59 -1.56
N LEU A 144 11.48 8.86 -2.82
CA LEU A 144 10.95 7.85 -3.74
C LEU A 144 11.94 6.71 -4.07
N PRO A 145 13.24 6.98 -4.34
CA PRO A 145 14.18 5.89 -4.64
C PRO A 145 14.33 4.90 -3.49
N ASP A 146 14.26 5.37 -2.24
CA ASP A 146 14.39 4.50 -1.08
C ASP A 146 13.10 3.75 -0.80
N LEU A 147 11.94 4.41 -0.91
CA LEU A 147 10.63 3.74 -0.84
C LEU A 147 10.54 2.55 -1.80
N ILE A 148 10.98 2.72 -3.06
CA ILE A 148 10.97 1.64 -4.06
C ILE A 148 11.84 0.46 -3.61
N LYS A 149 13.01 0.72 -3.02
CA LYS A 149 13.91 -0.33 -2.53
C LYS A 149 13.28 -1.09 -1.37
N ASP A 150 12.66 -0.40 -0.42
CA ASP A 150 12.02 -1.06 0.73
C ASP A 150 10.83 -1.92 0.29
N VAL A 151 10.00 -1.41 -0.63
CA VAL A 151 8.89 -2.19 -1.19
C VAL A 151 9.43 -3.46 -1.85
N MET A 152 10.52 -3.35 -2.62
CA MET A 152 11.14 -4.51 -3.25
C MET A 152 11.69 -5.50 -2.23
N GLN A 153 12.36 -5.01 -1.18
CA GLN A 153 12.89 -5.83 -0.11
C GLN A 153 11.77 -6.60 0.60
N LEU A 154 10.69 -5.92 1.01
CA LEU A 154 9.54 -6.58 1.63
C LEU A 154 8.89 -7.63 0.71
N LEU A 155 8.82 -7.36 -0.60
CA LEU A 155 8.31 -8.32 -1.57
C LEU A 155 9.19 -9.56 -1.69
N GLU A 156 10.51 -9.42 -1.57
CA GLU A 156 11.46 -10.53 -1.58
C GLU A 156 11.37 -11.35 -0.30
N GLU A 157 11.29 -10.68 0.86
CA GLU A 157 11.09 -11.30 2.16
C GLU A 157 9.78 -12.10 2.21
N GLU A 158 8.66 -11.53 1.75
CA GLU A 158 7.38 -12.23 1.72
C GLU A 158 7.38 -13.42 0.75
N ARG A 159 8.09 -13.33 -0.39
CA ARG A 159 8.26 -14.48 -1.30
C ARG A 159 9.05 -15.60 -0.64
N ALA A 160 10.13 -15.28 0.06
CA ALA A 160 10.93 -16.25 0.76
C ALA A 160 10.13 -16.92 1.90
N ALA A 161 9.38 -16.13 2.67
CA ALA A 161 8.52 -16.63 3.73
C ALA A 161 7.41 -17.54 3.20
N ALA A 162 6.75 -17.17 2.11
CA ALA A 162 5.72 -18.01 1.48
C ALA A 162 6.29 -19.35 0.98
N ALA A 163 7.44 -19.33 0.30
CA ALA A 163 8.11 -20.55 -0.17
C ALA A 163 8.52 -21.47 1.00
N ALA A 164 8.95 -20.90 2.13
CA ALA A 164 9.28 -21.67 3.33
C ALA A 164 8.03 -22.33 3.95
N ARG A 165 6.91 -21.61 4.02
CA ARG A 165 5.61 -22.17 4.51
C ARG A 165 5.15 -23.34 3.65
N GLU A 166 5.20 -23.19 2.32
CA GLU A 166 4.84 -24.26 1.38
C GLU A 166 5.75 -25.50 1.49
N ALA A 167 7.05 -25.30 1.76
CA ALA A 167 7.99 -26.41 1.94
C ALA A 167 7.71 -27.22 3.23
N VAL A 168 7.29 -26.55 4.31
CA VAL A 168 6.92 -27.21 5.57
C VAL A 168 5.63 -28.00 5.39
N GLU A 169 4.59 -27.40 4.82
CA GLU A 169 3.29 -28.07 4.57
C GLU A 169 3.44 -29.32 3.68
N ASN A 170 4.26 -29.24 2.63
CA ASN A 170 4.52 -30.40 1.76
C ASN A 170 5.30 -31.52 2.46
N SER A 171 6.15 -31.19 3.45
CA SER A 171 6.84 -32.19 4.25
C SER A 171 5.89 -32.90 5.20
N GLU A 172 4.98 -32.18 5.84
CA GLU A 172 3.98 -32.74 6.77
C GLU A 172 2.89 -33.55 6.06
N ALA A 173 2.58 -33.23 4.80
CA ALA A 173 1.60 -33.99 4.01
C ALA A 173 2.13 -35.33 3.45
N LEU A 174 3.44 -35.57 3.54
CA LEU A 174 4.11 -36.80 3.08
C LEU A 174 4.39 -37.81 4.20
N ASP A 175 4.23 -37.40 5.47
CA ASP A 175 4.32 -38.24 6.66
C ASP A 175 2.94 -38.76 7.11
#